data_AF-A0A6A6U5G2-F1
#
_entry.id   AF-A0A6A6U5G2-F1
#
_cell.length_a   1.000
_cell.length_b   1.000
_cell.length_c   1.000
_cell.angle_alpha   90.00
_cell.angle_beta   90.00
_cell.angle_gamma   90.00
#
_symmetry.space_group_name_H-M   'P 1'
#
loop_
_entity.id
_entity.type
_entity.pdbx_description
1 polymer ?
#
loop_
_entity_poly.entity_id
_entity_poly.type
_entity_poly.pdbx_seq_one_letter_code
_entity_poly.pdbx_strand_id
1 'polypeptide(L)'
;MGCVFPKSGPTPKATTSTPSIRTVLSNKTSPRKVIPEKPTAQKINYPEIHCKTSPAKKPVPKPPSNPFFLRLKDFCIKPSNQHQLRSNFSPTQIKYDAESTRIIVHHRYPALVDAFLTHKREHGSAIEKDLYTEAWTWQQQISRLIAKRPLVFMNATDYTVLRDGSVIKKATEKWDRVGTMRERYNKHSKLSLEDYLSYDEIMLGSLIGGRGYNEGKRGREGTFEERGIIVGLVGARFERADRMDSLLILDEDLDQDGEEGKSVVMNEELVKSLQVFFGRVKRERSEDTVDEDAVDGGDTADGDFKGGWFDKVMYKARMRITVDMLLWEASSRAQKAKTSAYVHVAGFGLGVWAMHHNQMRWFLEVWGVAIGQEDLGPIGTVESAHILRDGEGPGKRTVDQKRIITLRSAKKGVDGIFSGRSPAKKLSGDKRKQLLVVSYAWDGDSFPGNEYWAGKLQASGDPAAACMSTIGELHSPIINPGFLDRIELEEDTNRQDSGGGTGLSQRSRAT
;
A
#
# COMPACT_ATOMS: atom_id res chain seq x y z
N MET A 1 24.40 19.40 2.03
CA MET A 1 24.37 20.83 1.63
C MET A 1 22.92 21.29 1.70
N GLY A 2 22.66 22.41 2.38
CA GLY A 2 21.32 22.76 2.88
C GLY A 2 20.52 23.69 1.98
N CYS A 3 19.33 24.08 2.46
CA CYS A 3 18.69 25.37 2.20
C CYS A 3 17.61 25.69 3.24
N VAL A 4 17.63 26.93 3.74
CA VAL A 4 16.60 27.63 4.54
C VAL A 4 15.99 28.69 3.63
N PHE A 5 14.67 28.94 3.71
CA PHE A 5 14.00 29.99 2.93
C PHE A 5 13.51 31.17 3.81
N PRO A 6 13.53 32.42 3.30
CA PRO A 6 13.26 33.66 4.04
C PRO A 6 11.77 34.06 4.05
N LYS A 7 11.41 35.00 4.96
CA LYS A 7 10.07 35.62 5.13
C LYS A 7 10.00 37.01 4.48
N SER A 8 8.82 37.40 3.97
CA SER A 8 8.29 38.79 3.96
C SER A 8 6.80 38.84 3.56
N GLY A 9 5.99 39.69 4.23
CA GLY A 9 4.52 39.88 4.08
C GLY A 9 4.10 40.78 2.88
N PRO A 10 2.99 41.56 2.90
CA PRO A 10 1.96 41.82 3.93
C PRO A 10 0.49 41.54 3.49
N THR A 11 -0.42 41.52 4.49
CA THR A 11 -1.88 41.29 4.47
C THR A 11 -2.75 42.32 3.71
N PRO A 12 -3.93 41.91 3.20
CA PRO A 12 -5.12 42.73 3.37
C PRO A 12 -6.45 42.00 3.75
N LYS A 13 -7.17 42.73 4.61
CA LYS A 13 -8.58 42.81 5.06
C LYS A 13 -9.66 41.90 4.47
N ALA A 14 -10.46 41.36 5.40
CA ALA A 14 -11.68 40.59 5.20
C ALA A 14 -12.94 41.46 5.05
N THR A 15 -13.91 40.97 4.27
CA THR A 15 -15.31 41.37 4.32
C THR A 15 -16.19 40.11 4.32
N THR A 16 -17.18 40.15 5.21
CA THR A 16 -18.09 39.07 5.62
C THR A 16 -19.40 39.11 4.84
N SER A 17 -19.93 37.95 4.44
CA SER A 17 -21.38 37.75 4.31
C SER A 17 -21.75 36.26 4.34
N THR A 18 -22.70 35.94 5.21
CA THR A 18 -23.34 34.63 5.42
C THR A 18 -24.73 34.65 4.76
N PRO A 19 -25.23 33.52 4.22
CA PRO A 19 -26.55 33.03 4.65
C PRO A 19 -26.62 31.48 4.69
N SER A 20 -27.11 30.87 5.79
CA SER A 20 -28.51 30.53 6.11
C SER A 20 -29.00 29.20 5.51
N ILE A 21 -29.05 28.19 6.37
CA ILE A 21 -29.60 26.84 6.18
C ILE A 21 -31.13 26.85 6.21
N ARG A 22 -31.78 26.05 5.35
CA ARG A 22 -33.15 25.56 5.57
C ARG A 22 -33.22 24.05 5.37
N THR A 23 -33.64 23.38 6.44
CA THR A 23 -33.94 21.94 6.56
C THR A 23 -35.39 21.68 6.15
N VAL A 24 -35.67 20.62 5.37
CA VAL A 24 -36.98 19.94 5.39
C VAL A 24 -36.78 18.43 5.26
N LEU A 25 -37.30 17.71 6.27
CA LEU A 25 -37.47 16.26 6.36
C LEU A 25 -38.71 15.79 5.57
N SER A 26 -38.72 14.56 5.02
CA SER A 26 -39.65 13.51 5.49
C SER A 26 -39.55 12.16 4.75
N ASN A 27 -39.68 11.10 5.56
CA ASN A 27 -40.33 9.78 5.40
C ASN A 27 -40.11 8.96 4.12
N LYS A 28 -39.36 7.85 4.13
CA LYS A 28 -39.65 6.48 4.66
C LYS A 28 -41.00 5.88 4.25
N THR A 29 -40.94 4.87 3.36
CA THR A 29 -41.70 3.60 3.43
C THR A 29 -41.08 2.53 2.51
N SER A 30 -40.87 1.34 3.06
CA SER A 30 -40.71 -0.01 2.47
C SER A 30 -41.57 -0.93 3.35
N PRO A 31 -42.04 -2.15 2.97
CA PRO A 31 -41.29 -3.18 2.21
C PRO A 31 -42.15 -4.19 1.39
N ARG A 32 -41.51 -5.14 0.69
CA ARG A 32 -41.86 -6.59 0.77
C ARG A 32 -40.83 -7.48 0.06
N LYS A 33 -40.32 -8.47 0.80
CA LYS A 33 -39.44 -9.56 0.35
C LYS A 33 -40.27 -10.73 -0.16
N VAL A 34 -39.84 -11.36 -1.26
CA VAL A 34 -40.29 -12.67 -1.73
C VAL A 34 -39.06 -13.59 -1.76
N ILE A 35 -39.19 -14.77 -1.17
CA ILE A 35 -38.17 -15.83 -1.07
C ILE A 35 -38.55 -16.93 -2.05
N PRO A 36 -37.63 -17.42 -2.90
CA PRO A 36 -37.78 -18.72 -3.53
C PRO A 36 -36.78 -19.76 -2.99
N GLU A 37 -37.17 -21.01 -3.22
CA GLU A 37 -36.80 -22.24 -2.51
C GLU A 37 -35.42 -22.82 -2.87
N LYS A 38 -34.90 -23.69 -1.99
CA LYS A 38 -33.66 -24.46 -2.15
C LYS A 38 -33.88 -25.72 -3.02
N PRO A 39 -33.00 -26.03 -3.98
CA PRO A 39 -32.97 -27.35 -4.62
C PRO A 39 -32.09 -28.36 -3.86
N THR A 40 -32.52 -29.61 -3.98
CA THR A 40 -32.12 -30.84 -3.30
C THR A 40 -30.77 -31.38 -3.80
N ALA A 41 -29.92 -31.85 -2.89
CA ALA A 41 -28.61 -32.45 -3.20
C ALA A 41 -28.75 -33.92 -3.64
N GLN A 42 -28.33 -34.23 -4.87
CA GLN A 42 -28.12 -35.61 -5.35
C GLN A 42 -26.68 -36.04 -5.09
N LYS A 43 -26.49 -37.22 -4.46
CA LYS A 43 -25.20 -37.88 -4.27
C LYS A 43 -24.74 -38.51 -5.58
N ILE A 44 -23.56 -38.11 -6.08
CA ILE A 44 -22.87 -38.75 -7.21
C ILE A 44 -21.69 -39.56 -6.64
N ASN A 45 -21.70 -40.87 -6.89
CA ASN A 45 -20.59 -41.79 -6.59
C ASN A 45 -19.58 -41.77 -7.74
N TYR A 46 -18.28 -41.63 -7.43
CA TYR A 46 -17.18 -41.79 -8.39
C TYR A 46 -16.47 -43.14 -8.17
N PRO A 47 -16.08 -43.87 -9.24
CA PRO A 47 -15.34 -45.12 -9.12
C PRO A 47 -13.85 -44.89 -8.84
N GLU A 48 -13.26 -45.76 -8.01
CA GLU A 48 -11.84 -45.79 -7.67
C GLU A 48 -10.97 -46.11 -8.90
N ILE A 49 -9.96 -45.27 -9.16
CA ILE A 49 -8.95 -45.51 -10.19
C ILE A 49 -7.61 -45.83 -9.51
N HIS A 50 -7.16 -47.07 -9.69
CA HIS A 50 -5.86 -47.56 -9.25
C HIS A 50 -4.71 -46.86 -10.00
N CYS A 51 -3.83 -46.17 -9.25
CA CYS A 51 -2.66 -45.47 -9.77
C CYS A 51 -1.49 -46.44 -9.98
N LYS A 52 -1.01 -46.58 -11.22
CA LYS A 52 0.26 -47.25 -11.55
C LYS A 52 1.42 -46.24 -11.49
N THR A 53 2.35 -46.50 -10.58
CA THR A 53 3.81 -46.19 -10.59
C THR A 53 4.29 -44.89 -11.25
N SER A 54 4.69 -43.90 -10.42
CA SER A 54 5.47 -42.71 -10.81
C SER A 54 6.96 -43.01 -11.03
N PRO A 55 7.66 -42.32 -11.96
CA PRO A 55 9.12 -42.31 -12.02
C PRO A 55 9.74 -41.39 -10.94
N ALA A 56 10.97 -41.72 -10.55
CA ALA A 56 11.70 -41.23 -9.39
C ALA A 56 11.77 -39.68 -9.24
N LYS A 57 11.43 -39.20 -8.04
CA LYS A 57 11.60 -37.80 -7.60
C LYS A 57 13.10 -37.47 -7.51
N LYS A 58 13.53 -36.41 -8.21
CA LYS A 58 14.83 -35.76 -7.94
C LYS A 58 14.84 -35.23 -6.49
N PRO A 59 15.97 -35.34 -5.76
CA PRO A 59 16.03 -34.94 -4.36
C PRO A 59 15.86 -33.43 -4.22
N VAL A 60 14.95 -33.04 -3.32
CA VAL A 60 14.78 -31.65 -2.85
C VAL A 60 16.08 -31.24 -2.14
N PRO A 61 16.74 -30.13 -2.53
CA PRO A 61 17.96 -29.70 -1.86
C PRO A 61 17.64 -29.31 -0.41
N LYS A 62 18.39 -29.89 0.54
CA LYS A 62 18.33 -29.52 1.96
C LYS A 62 18.70 -28.04 2.12
N PRO A 63 18.04 -27.31 3.04
CA PRO A 63 18.37 -25.91 3.30
C PRO A 63 19.82 -25.80 3.84
N PRO A 64 20.61 -24.81 3.39
CA PRO A 64 22.00 -24.68 3.79
C PRO A 64 22.14 -24.27 5.26
N SER A 65 22.99 -24.98 5.99
CA SER A 65 23.30 -24.81 7.41
C SER A 65 24.32 -23.68 7.70
N ASN A 66 24.23 -22.54 7.01
CA ASN A 66 25.23 -21.45 7.09
C ASN A 66 24.76 -20.30 8.01
N PRO A 67 25.58 -19.76 8.95
CA PRO A 67 25.17 -18.71 9.88
C PRO A 67 24.83 -17.34 9.25
N PHE A 68 25.01 -17.17 7.94
CA PHE A 68 24.50 -16.02 7.19
C PHE A 68 23.36 -16.46 6.28
N PHE A 69 22.13 -16.36 6.80
CA PHE A 69 20.90 -16.56 6.01
C PHE A 69 20.67 -15.40 5.01
N LEU A 70 21.30 -14.24 5.24
CA LEU A 70 21.24 -13.11 4.32
C LEU A 70 22.22 -13.26 3.16
N ARG A 71 21.70 -13.16 1.92
CA ARG A 71 22.48 -13.28 0.69
C ARG A 71 23.00 -11.94 0.17
N LEU A 72 23.73 -11.22 1.02
CA LEU A 72 24.25 -9.88 0.73
C LEU A 72 25.19 -9.81 -0.50
N LYS A 73 25.71 -10.94 -0.96
CA LYS A 73 26.61 -11.04 -2.14
C LYS A 73 25.85 -11.23 -3.46
N ASP A 74 24.57 -11.58 -3.42
CA ASP A 74 23.79 -12.00 -4.60
C ASP A 74 23.14 -10.81 -5.33
N PHE A 75 23.41 -9.59 -4.88
CA PHE A 75 22.81 -8.38 -5.43
C PHE A 75 23.74 -7.75 -6.48
N CYS A 76 23.30 -7.72 -7.75
CA CYS A 76 24.08 -7.18 -8.87
C CYS A 76 24.34 -5.66 -8.74
N ILE A 77 23.39 -4.91 -8.18
CA ILE A 77 23.52 -3.46 -7.95
C ILE A 77 23.77 -3.20 -6.47
N LYS A 78 25.02 -2.91 -6.12
CA LYS A 78 25.35 -2.62 -4.72
C LYS A 78 24.55 -1.40 -4.24
N PRO A 79 23.89 -1.49 -3.07
CA PRO A 79 23.22 -0.36 -2.44
C PRO A 79 24.18 0.84 -2.40
N SER A 80 23.70 2.03 -2.77
CA SER A 80 24.49 3.27 -2.89
C SER A 80 25.12 3.72 -1.56
N ASN A 81 24.65 3.18 -0.43
CA ASN A 81 25.36 3.16 0.84
C ASN A 81 25.79 1.71 1.18
N GLN A 82 27.07 1.41 1.04
CA GLN A 82 27.60 0.08 1.38
C GLN A 82 27.29 -0.28 2.86
N HIS A 83 26.52 -1.36 3.03
CA HIS A 83 26.33 -2.20 4.24
C HIS A 83 26.14 -1.48 5.59
N GLN A 84 24.94 -0.91 5.82
CA GLN A 84 24.56 -0.38 7.15
C GLN A 84 24.36 -1.49 8.19
N LEU A 85 23.84 -2.66 7.78
CA LEU A 85 23.50 -3.74 8.70
C LEU A 85 24.71 -4.27 9.50
N ARG A 86 25.79 -4.67 8.81
CA ARG A 86 26.94 -5.34 9.45
C ARG A 86 27.85 -4.38 10.21
N SER A 87 27.84 -3.09 9.88
CA SER A 87 28.66 -2.09 10.58
C SER A 87 28.00 -1.61 11.87
N ASN A 88 26.66 -1.64 11.96
CA ASN A 88 25.92 -1.00 13.05
C ASN A 88 25.28 -2.01 14.02
N PHE A 89 25.05 -3.27 13.61
CA PHE A 89 24.30 -4.25 14.42
C PHE A 89 25.05 -5.56 14.61
N SER A 90 24.82 -6.18 15.77
CA SER A 90 25.35 -7.52 16.05
C SER A 90 24.67 -8.58 15.14
N PRO A 91 25.35 -9.68 14.80
CA PRO A 91 24.75 -10.75 14.00
C PRO A 91 23.43 -11.29 14.57
N THR A 92 23.32 -11.39 15.89
CA THR A 92 22.10 -11.81 16.59
C THR A 92 20.96 -10.83 16.35
N GLN A 93 21.24 -9.52 16.41
CA GLN A 93 20.23 -8.50 16.15
C GLN A 93 19.77 -8.51 14.70
N ILE A 94 20.72 -8.62 13.75
CA ILE A 94 20.41 -8.71 12.31
C ILE A 94 19.51 -9.92 12.03
N LYS A 95 19.81 -11.07 12.65
CA LYS A 95 19.00 -12.28 12.52
C LYS A 95 17.58 -12.04 13.03
N TYR A 96 17.45 -11.52 14.24
CA TYR A 96 16.14 -11.20 14.83
C TYR A 96 15.33 -10.23 13.96
N ASP A 97 15.95 -9.15 13.47
CA ASP A 97 15.27 -8.13 12.66
C ASP A 97 14.80 -8.70 11.32
N ALA A 98 15.61 -9.56 10.69
CA ALA A 98 15.22 -10.18 9.43
C ALA A 98 14.13 -11.22 9.61
N GLU A 99 14.20 -12.06 10.65
CA GLU A 99 13.17 -13.08 10.97
C GLU A 99 11.84 -12.44 11.40
N SER A 100 11.88 -11.23 11.96
CA SER A 100 10.68 -10.47 12.34
C SER A 100 10.19 -9.49 11.26
N THR A 101 10.90 -9.40 10.13
CA THR A 101 10.43 -8.70 8.93
C THR A 101 9.40 -9.58 8.22
N ARG A 102 8.19 -9.04 7.99
CA ARG A 102 7.11 -9.77 7.31
C ARG A 102 6.25 -8.88 6.41
N ILE A 103 5.62 -9.49 5.42
CA ILE A 103 4.66 -8.87 4.50
C ILE A 103 3.32 -8.76 5.24
N ILE A 104 2.64 -7.63 5.10
CA ILE A 104 1.30 -7.42 5.67
C ILE A 104 0.28 -7.24 4.58
N VAL A 105 -0.89 -7.86 4.76
CA VAL A 105 -2.02 -7.72 3.87
C VAL A 105 -3.32 -7.63 4.67
N HIS A 106 -4.29 -6.90 4.16
CA HIS A 106 -5.62 -6.80 4.78
C HIS A 106 -6.29 -8.18 4.85
N HIS A 107 -7.06 -8.49 5.90
CA HIS A 107 -7.70 -9.82 6.05
C HIS A 107 -8.63 -10.24 4.89
N ARG A 108 -9.20 -9.26 4.16
CA ARG A 108 -9.99 -9.48 2.92
C ARG A 108 -9.16 -9.79 1.68
N TYR A 109 -7.84 -9.62 1.74
CA TYR A 109 -6.95 -9.71 0.57
C TYR A 109 -6.85 -11.11 -0.04
N PRO A 110 -6.84 -12.22 0.73
CA PRO A 110 -6.88 -13.57 0.15
C PRO A 110 -8.06 -13.76 -0.82
N ALA A 111 -9.26 -13.30 -0.47
CA ALA A 111 -10.44 -13.42 -1.33
C ALA A 111 -10.30 -12.62 -2.65
N LEU A 112 -9.66 -11.44 -2.60
CA LEU A 112 -9.34 -10.67 -3.80
C LEU A 112 -8.38 -11.43 -4.71
N VAL A 113 -7.32 -12.01 -4.12
CA VAL A 113 -6.31 -12.76 -4.88
C VAL A 113 -6.88 -14.04 -5.46
N ASP A 114 -7.72 -14.76 -4.72
CA ASP A 114 -8.38 -15.97 -5.23
C ASP A 114 -9.32 -15.66 -6.40
N ALA A 115 -10.06 -14.53 -6.35
CA ALA A 115 -10.87 -14.06 -7.46
C ALA A 115 -10.01 -13.71 -8.69
N PHE A 116 -8.87 -13.03 -8.48
CA PHE A 116 -7.89 -12.76 -9.54
C PHE A 116 -7.35 -14.04 -10.18
N LEU A 117 -6.89 -14.99 -9.37
CA LEU A 117 -6.31 -16.25 -9.85
C LEU A 117 -7.33 -17.08 -10.62
N THR A 118 -8.57 -17.17 -10.12
CA THR A 118 -9.68 -17.83 -10.80
C THR A 118 -9.90 -17.22 -12.17
N HIS A 119 -10.05 -15.90 -12.24
CA HIS A 119 -10.22 -15.20 -13.51
C HIS A 119 -9.06 -15.42 -14.48
N LYS A 120 -7.80 -15.36 -14.00
CA LYS A 120 -6.61 -15.55 -14.85
C LYS A 120 -6.46 -16.99 -15.35
N ARG A 121 -6.88 -17.99 -14.58
CA ARG A 121 -6.92 -19.40 -15.01
C ARG A 121 -7.94 -19.65 -16.11
N GLU A 122 -9.10 -19.02 -16.00
CA GLU A 122 -10.21 -19.22 -16.95
C GLU A 122 -10.02 -18.39 -18.22
N HIS A 123 -9.64 -17.12 -18.07
CA HIS A 123 -9.68 -16.12 -19.15
C HIS A 123 -8.33 -15.50 -19.50
N GLY A 124 -7.26 -15.80 -18.76
CA GLY A 124 -5.93 -15.26 -19.02
C GLY A 124 -5.33 -15.71 -20.35
N SER A 125 -4.21 -15.07 -20.72
CA SER A 125 -3.43 -15.50 -21.88
C SER A 125 -2.80 -16.88 -21.67
N ALA A 126 -2.28 -17.50 -22.73
CA ALA A 126 -1.55 -18.76 -22.58
C ALA A 126 -0.34 -18.65 -21.63
N ILE A 127 0.30 -17.48 -21.57
CA ILE A 127 1.44 -17.20 -20.68
C ILE A 127 0.97 -17.13 -19.22
N GLU A 128 -0.16 -16.45 -18.97
CA GLU A 128 -0.74 -16.35 -17.63
C GLU A 128 -1.25 -17.72 -17.13
N LYS A 129 -1.91 -18.50 -18.00
CA LYS A 129 -2.42 -19.83 -17.65
C LYS A 129 -1.31 -20.83 -17.35
N ASP A 130 -0.16 -20.72 -18.02
CA ASP A 130 1.02 -21.54 -17.72
C ASP A 130 1.61 -21.22 -16.34
N LEU A 131 1.60 -19.94 -15.96
CA LEU A 131 2.08 -19.49 -14.65
C LEU A 131 1.09 -19.85 -13.52
N TYR A 132 -0.18 -19.48 -13.66
CA TYR A 132 -1.19 -19.58 -12.60
C TYR A 132 -1.87 -20.95 -12.55
N THR A 133 -1.08 -22.02 -12.38
CA THR A 133 -1.62 -23.38 -12.27
C THR A 133 -2.64 -23.55 -11.13
N GLU A 134 -3.44 -24.61 -11.15
CA GLU A 134 -4.42 -24.94 -10.09
C GLU A 134 -3.81 -25.00 -8.68
N ALA A 135 -2.54 -25.40 -8.56
CA ALA A 135 -1.83 -25.46 -7.29
C ALA A 135 -1.32 -24.10 -6.80
N TRP A 136 -1.39 -23.05 -7.62
CA TRP A 136 -0.91 -21.71 -7.28
C TRP A 136 -1.81 -21.07 -6.20
N THR A 137 -1.23 -20.75 -5.05
CA THR A 137 -1.97 -20.25 -3.88
C THR A 137 -1.95 -18.72 -3.80
N TRP A 138 -2.87 -18.13 -3.04
CA TRP A 138 -2.83 -16.69 -2.78
C TRP A 138 -1.56 -16.24 -2.07
N GLN A 139 -0.97 -17.09 -1.21
CA GLN A 139 0.31 -16.83 -0.55
C GLN A 139 1.44 -16.75 -1.57
N GLN A 140 1.52 -17.72 -2.49
CA GLN A 140 2.51 -17.69 -3.57
C GLN A 140 2.34 -16.46 -4.46
N GLN A 141 1.09 -16.04 -4.69
CA GLN A 141 0.83 -14.79 -5.41
C GLN A 141 1.36 -13.57 -4.64
N ILE A 142 1.12 -13.45 -3.33
CA ILE A 142 1.70 -12.37 -2.52
C ILE A 142 3.23 -12.39 -2.55
N SER A 143 3.84 -13.56 -2.37
CA SER A 143 5.29 -13.71 -2.46
C SER A 143 5.81 -13.24 -3.83
N ARG A 144 5.09 -13.58 -4.91
CA ARG A 144 5.40 -13.13 -6.27
C ARG A 144 5.29 -11.61 -6.44
N LEU A 145 4.22 -11.00 -5.93
CA LEU A 145 3.99 -9.54 -5.96
C LEU A 145 5.13 -8.74 -5.32
N ILE A 146 5.93 -9.36 -4.44
CA ILE A 146 7.14 -8.78 -3.84
C ILE A 146 8.39 -9.19 -4.64
N ALA A 147 8.55 -10.48 -4.93
CA ALA A 147 9.76 -11.05 -5.51
C ALA A 147 10.06 -10.55 -6.93
N LYS A 148 9.02 -10.26 -7.71
CA LYS A 148 9.13 -9.99 -9.15
C LYS A 148 9.14 -8.50 -9.51
N ARG A 149 9.25 -7.61 -8.53
CA ARG A 149 9.39 -6.17 -8.78
C ARG A 149 10.74 -5.81 -9.42
N PRO A 150 10.81 -4.78 -10.28
CA PRO A 150 12.07 -4.14 -10.67
C PRO A 150 12.68 -3.36 -9.50
N LEU A 151 13.91 -2.89 -9.67
CA LEU A 151 14.55 -2.05 -8.65
C LEU A 151 13.94 -0.65 -8.62
N VAL A 152 13.59 -0.14 -9.80
CA VAL A 152 13.00 1.19 -9.96
C VAL A 152 11.83 1.10 -10.91
N PHE A 153 10.72 1.73 -10.57
CA PHE A 153 9.55 1.91 -11.42
C PHE A 153 8.89 3.25 -11.07
N MET A 154 8.86 4.20 -11.99
CA MET A 154 8.33 5.54 -11.70
C MET A 154 7.82 6.25 -12.94
N ASN A 155 7.03 7.31 -12.71
CA ASN A 155 6.45 8.24 -13.68
C ASN A 155 5.51 7.63 -14.73
N ALA A 156 4.88 8.48 -15.54
CA ALA A 156 3.94 8.11 -16.61
C ALA A 156 4.57 7.34 -17.78
N THR A 157 5.90 7.42 -17.96
CA THR A 157 6.62 6.67 -19.01
C THR A 157 7.05 5.28 -18.56
N ASP A 158 6.69 4.90 -17.32
CA ASP A 158 7.10 3.67 -16.65
C ASP A 158 8.62 3.48 -16.70
N TYR A 159 9.38 4.53 -16.37
CA TYR A 159 10.84 4.44 -16.30
C TYR A 159 11.24 3.28 -15.38
N THR A 160 12.02 2.35 -15.90
CA THR A 160 12.30 1.08 -15.22
C THR A 160 13.80 0.81 -15.12
N VAL A 161 14.25 0.38 -13.95
CA VAL A 161 15.56 -0.26 -13.76
C VAL A 161 15.33 -1.70 -13.31
N LEU A 162 15.70 -2.64 -14.17
CA LEU A 162 15.56 -4.07 -13.91
C LEU A 162 16.54 -4.56 -12.83
N ARG A 163 16.31 -5.76 -12.29
CA ARG A 163 17.15 -6.33 -11.22
C ARG A 163 18.59 -6.62 -11.66
N ASP A 164 18.82 -6.77 -12.97
CA ASP A 164 20.17 -6.89 -13.56
C ASP A 164 20.85 -5.52 -13.80
N GLY A 165 20.16 -4.41 -13.50
CA GLY A 165 20.63 -3.04 -13.70
C GLY A 165 20.44 -2.47 -15.08
N SER A 166 19.84 -3.22 -16.00
CA SER A 166 19.43 -2.65 -17.29
C SER A 166 18.33 -1.59 -17.11
N VAL A 167 18.43 -0.53 -17.91
CA VAL A 167 17.55 0.65 -17.82
C VAL A 167 16.67 0.73 -19.05
N ILE A 168 15.36 0.85 -18.84
CA ILE A 168 14.37 1.08 -19.89
C ILE A 168 13.74 2.46 -19.65
N LYS A 169 14.16 3.45 -20.44
CA LYS A 169 13.76 4.86 -20.23
C LYS A 169 12.27 5.13 -20.47
N LYS A 170 11.67 4.45 -21.46
CA LYS A 170 10.25 4.50 -21.80
C LYS A 170 9.76 3.07 -21.94
N ALA A 171 9.10 2.56 -20.89
CA ALA A 171 8.71 1.16 -20.81
C ALA A 171 7.20 0.93 -20.93
N THR A 172 6.39 1.98 -21.06
CA THR A 172 4.91 1.94 -21.15
C THR A 172 4.39 0.80 -22.02
N GLU A 173 4.71 0.80 -23.32
CA GLU A 173 4.27 -0.25 -24.24
C GLU A 173 4.80 -1.64 -23.89
N LYS A 174 5.97 -1.73 -23.25
CA LYS A 174 6.58 -3.01 -22.90
C LYS A 174 5.86 -3.61 -21.70
N TRP A 175 5.56 -2.80 -20.68
CA TRP A 175 4.73 -3.22 -19.54
C TRP A 175 3.32 -3.60 -19.98
N ASP A 176 2.73 -2.87 -20.93
CA ASP A 176 1.40 -3.19 -21.49
C ASP A 176 1.35 -4.55 -22.20
N ARG A 177 2.51 -5.10 -22.57
CA ARG A 177 2.62 -6.42 -23.21
C ARG A 177 2.85 -7.54 -22.21
N VAL A 178 3.32 -7.27 -20.99
CA VAL A 178 3.69 -8.32 -20.01
C VAL A 178 2.46 -9.15 -19.65
N GLY A 179 2.59 -10.47 -19.76
CA GLY A 179 1.50 -11.42 -19.54
C GLY A 179 0.49 -11.51 -20.68
N THR A 180 0.67 -10.79 -21.79
CA THR A 180 -0.19 -10.90 -22.98
C THR A 180 0.49 -11.71 -24.08
N MET A 181 -0.27 -12.14 -25.10
CA MET A 181 0.32 -12.76 -26.30
C MET A 181 1.29 -11.84 -27.07
N ARG A 182 1.25 -10.52 -26.82
CA ARG A 182 2.16 -9.52 -27.38
C ARG A 182 3.49 -9.43 -26.61
N GLU A 183 3.64 -10.11 -25.47
CA GLU A 183 4.91 -10.19 -24.73
C GLU A 183 6.08 -10.69 -25.60
N ARG A 184 5.80 -11.50 -26.63
CA ARG A 184 6.78 -11.94 -27.63
C ARG A 184 7.53 -10.80 -28.35
N TYR A 185 7.03 -9.56 -28.28
CA TYR A 185 7.69 -8.37 -28.83
C TYR A 185 8.64 -7.69 -27.81
N ASN A 186 8.69 -8.16 -26.57
CA ASN A 186 9.62 -7.70 -25.52
C ASN A 186 10.96 -8.46 -25.50
N LYS A 187 11.25 -9.30 -26.52
CA LYS A 187 12.42 -10.21 -26.55
C LYS A 187 13.76 -9.54 -26.17
N HIS A 188 13.95 -8.27 -26.52
CA HIS A 188 15.20 -7.56 -26.27
C HIS A 188 15.23 -6.76 -24.97
N SER A 189 14.10 -6.60 -24.28
CA SER A 189 14.02 -5.81 -23.05
C SER A 189 14.12 -6.62 -21.77
N LYS A 190 14.15 -7.96 -21.84
CA LYS A 190 14.12 -8.86 -20.67
C LYS A 190 12.96 -8.58 -19.69
N LEU A 191 11.85 -8.04 -20.22
CA LEU A 191 10.66 -7.71 -19.45
C LEU A 191 9.55 -8.69 -19.87
N SER A 192 9.35 -9.71 -19.04
CA SER A 192 8.41 -10.82 -19.24
C SER A 192 7.67 -11.14 -17.95
N LEU A 193 6.53 -11.83 -18.05
CA LEU A 193 5.73 -12.25 -16.90
C LEU A 193 6.50 -13.24 -16.01
N GLU A 194 7.39 -14.04 -16.60
CA GLU A 194 8.23 -14.96 -15.83
C GLU A 194 9.06 -14.21 -14.79
N ASP A 195 9.64 -13.07 -15.17
CA ASP A 195 10.58 -12.31 -14.35
C ASP A 195 9.97 -11.09 -13.68
N TYR A 196 8.88 -10.54 -14.19
CA TYR A 196 8.27 -9.30 -13.70
C TYR A 196 6.75 -9.41 -13.63
N LEU A 197 6.13 -8.41 -13.02
CA LEU A 197 4.68 -8.36 -12.83
C LEU A 197 3.96 -7.95 -14.12
N SER A 198 2.72 -8.40 -14.32
CA SER A 198 1.81 -7.72 -15.26
C SER A 198 1.19 -6.47 -14.63
N TYR A 199 0.63 -5.58 -15.43
CA TYR A 199 -0.06 -4.39 -14.91
C TYR A 199 -1.21 -4.72 -13.94
N ASP A 200 -1.90 -5.84 -14.14
CA ASP A 200 -2.93 -6.30 -13.21
C ASP A 200 -2.31 -6.73 -11.87
N GLU A 201 -1.15 -7.39 -11.90
CA GLU A 201 -0.39 -7.74 -10.70
C GLU A 201 0.16 -6.49 -9.99
N ILE A 202 0.57 -5.45 -10.72
CA ILE A 202 1.03 -4.19 -10.12
C ILE A 202 -0.09 -3.52 -9.31
N MET A 203 -1.35 -3.55 -9.79
CA MET A 203 -2.49 -3.06 -9.03
C MET A 203 -2.66 -3.83 -7.72
N LEU A 204 -2.57 -5.16 -7.75
CA LEU A 204 -2.59 -5.98 -6.53
C LEU A 204 -1.41 -5.62 -5.61
N GLY A 205 -0.20 -5.49 -6.15
CA GLY A 205 1.02 -5.12 -5.42
C GLY A 205 0.96 -3.75 -4.76
N SER A 206 0.07 -2.86 -5.20
CA SER A 206 -0.19 -1.56 -4.55
C SER A 206 -1.03 -1.65 -3.26
N LEU A 207 -1.52 -2.85 -2.90
CA LEU A 207 -2.42 -3.06 -1.77
C LEU A 207 -1.76 -3.88 -0.64
N ILE A 208 -0.45 -4.12 -0.72
CA ILE A 208 0.34 -4.83 0.28
C ILE A 208 1.32 -3.88 0.96
N GLY A 209 1.65 -4.18 2.21
CA GLY A 209 2.65 -3.44 2.97
C GLY A 209 3.87 -4.30 3.32
N GLY A 210 5.02 -3.66 3.50
CA GLY A 210 6.25 -4.30 3.97
C GLY A 210 6.74 -3.64 5.25
N ARG A 211 7.35 -4.38 6.17
CA ARG A 211 7.91 -3.74 7.39
C ARG A 211 9.16 -4.37 7.95
N GLY A 212 9.95 -3.54 8.64
CA GLY A 212 11.27 -3.89 9.19
C GLY A 212 11.69 -2.90 10.26
N TYR A 213 12.99 -2.85 10.56
CA TYR A 213 13.56 -1.95 11.57
C TYR A 213 14.31 -0.77 10.92
N ASN A 214 14.27 0.41 11.56
CA ASN A 214 14.99 1.61 11.10
C ASN A 214 16.52 1.49 11.39
N GLU A 215 17.40 2.11 10.59
CA GLU A 215 18.13 3.36 10.86
C GLU A 215 18.73 4.07 9.60
N GLY A 216 18.84 5.42 9.61
CA GLY A 216 19.86 6.18 8.83
C GLY A 216 19.53 7.64 8.39
N LYS A 217 20.37 8.16 7.48
CA LYS A 217 21.12 9.45 7.59
C LYS A 217 21.93 9.52 8.89
N ARG A 218 23.25 9.79 8.78
CA ARG A 218 24.13 10.03 9.94
C ARG A 218 23.66 11.28 10.70
N GLY A 219 22.74 11.07 11.63
CA GLY A 219 22.46 12.04 12.69
C GLY A 219 23.60 12.02 13.70
N ARG A 220 23.71 13.08 14.49
CA ARG A 220 24.49 12.99 15.72
C ARG A 220 23.83 11.96 16.63
N GLU A 221 24.62 11.06 17.20
CA GLU A 221 24.15 10.07 18.17
C GLU A 221 23.27 10.74 19.25
N GLY A 222 22.19 10.07 19.63
CA GLY A 222 21.19 10.60 20.57
C GLY A 222 20.16 11.58 20.00
N THR A 223 20.25 11.98 18.72
CA THR A 223 19.25 12.89 18.10
C THR A 223 18.11 12.17 17.38
N PHE A 224 18.20 10.84 17.25
CA PHE A 224 17.22 9.99 16.57
C PHE A 224 16.87 8.76 17.41
N GLU A 225 15.73 8.14 17.11
CA GLU A 225 15.39 6.81 17.59
C GLU A 225 16.16 5.78 16.80
N GLU A 226 17.07 5.09 17.49
CA GLU A 226 17.92 4.03 16.95
C GLU A 226 17.13 2.78 16.56
N ARG A 227 15.95 2.60 17.16
CA ARG A 227 15.07 1.45 16.92
C ARG A 227 13.63 1.92 16.81
N GLY A 228 12.95 1.36 15.82
CA GLY A 228 11.52 1.52 15.59
C GLY A 228 11.06 0.52 14.54
N ILE A 229 9.76 0.44 14.34
CA ILE A 229 9.17 -0.31 13.22
C ILE A 229 8.99 0.65 12.06
N ILE A 230 9.42 0.26 10.86
CA ILE A 230 9.14 0.99 9.62
C ILE A 230 8.19 0.16 8.75
N VAL A 231 7.14 0.79 8.21
CA VAL A 231 6.11 0.17 7.37
C VAL A 231 6.00 0.91 6.04
N GLY A 232 6.24 0.22 4.93
CA GLY A 232 6.03 0.71 3.57
C GLY A 232 4.60 0.49 3.14
N LEU A 233 3.95 1.55 2.70
CA LEU A 233 2.56 1.54 2.29
C LEU A 233 2.40 2.35 1.01
N VAL A 234 1.62 1.83 0.08
CA VAL A 234 1.43 2.43 -1.24
C VAL A 234 0.16 3.28 -1.22
N GLY A 235 0.23 4.48 -1.81
CA GLY A 235 -0.93 5.36 -2.03
C GLY A 235 -1.61 5.12 -3.37
N ALA A 236 -2.68 5.85 -3.67
CA ALA A 236 -3.29 5.82 -5.00
C ALA A 236 -2.34 6.43 -6.05
N ARG A 237 -2.15 5.74 -7.19
CA ARG A 237 -1.30 6.18 -8.31
C ARG A 237 -2.17 6.50 -9.54
N PHE A 238 -2.02 7.73 -10.05
CA PHE A 238 -2.75 8.23 -11.22
C PHE A 238 -1.83 8.67 -12.40
N GLU A 239 -0.57 8.23 -12.42
CA GLU A 239 0.41 8.59 -13.48
C GLU A 239 -0.04 8.21 -14.90
N ARG A 240 -0.95 7.23 -15.02
CA ARG A 240 -1.53 6.77 -16.27
C ARG A 240 -3.05 6.70 -16.11
N ALA A 241 -3.78 7.35 -17.00
CA ALA A 241 -5.25 7.39 -17.01
C ALA A 241 -5.89 6.01 -17.21
N ASP A 242 -5.21 5.13 -17.96
CA ASP A 242 -5.70 3.81 -18.37
C ASP A 242 -5.22 2.67 -17.47
N ARG A 243 -4.66 2.97 -16.29
CA ARG A 243 -4.04 1.99 -15.39
C ARG A 243 -4.30 2.30 -13.91
N MET A 244 -4.06 1.30 -13.07
CA MET A 244 -4.02 1.44 -11.61
C MET A 244 -5.31 2.06 -11.05
N ASP A 245 -5.18 2.93 -10.05
CA ASP A 245 -6.30 3.59 -9.38
C ASP A 245 -7.13 4.49 -10.31
N SER A 246 -6.56 4.95 -11.45
CA SER A 246 -7.29 5.75 -12.45
C SER A 246 -8.52 5.02 -12.97
N LEU A 247 -8.43 3.70 -13.20
CA LEU A 247 -9.54 2.88 -13.69
C LEU A 247 -10.73 2.86 -12.73
N LEU A 248 -10.46 3.00 -11.43
CA LEU A 248 -11.44 2.91 -10.36
C LEU A 248 -11.99 4.28 -9.92
N ILE A 249 -11.20 5.34 -10.06
CA ILE A 249 -11.46 6.62 -9.42
C ILE A 249 -11.67 7.75 -10.42
N LEU A 250 -11.03 7.71 -11.58
CA LEU A 250 -11.20 8.74 -12.60
C LEU A 250 -12.29 8.31 -13.60
N ASP A 251 -12.98 9.31 -14.14
CA ASP A 251 -13.90 9.15 -15.26
C ASP A 251 -13.37 10.03 -16.38
N GLU A 252 -12.25 9.57 -16.96
CA GLU A 252 -11.73 10.14 -18.19
C GLU A 252 -12.36 9.37 -19.34
N ASP A 253 -12.95 10.09 -20.28
CA ASP A 253 -13.21 9.56 -21.61
C ASP A 253 -11.86 9.07 -22.15
N LEU A 254 -11.60 7.77 -22.05
CA LEU A 254 -10.53 7.15 -22.79
C LEU A 254 -10.95 7.27 -24.25
N ASP A 255 -10.59 8.39 -24.90
CA ASP A 255 -11.03 8.78 -26.24
C ASP A 255 -11.22 7.54 -27.11
N GLN A 256 -12.47 7.33 -27.53
CA GLN A 256 -12.90 6.23 -28.39
C GLN A 256 -12.49 6.45 -29.85
N ASP A 257 -11.39 7.15 -30.07
CA ASP A 257 -10.89 7.49 -31.40
C ASP A 257 -10.03 6.34 -31.93
N GLY A 258 -10.72 5.30 -32.42
CA GLY A 258 -10.45 4.65 -33.71
C GLY A 258 -9.10 4.01 -34.04
N GLU A 259 -8.06 4.05 -33.20
CA GLU A 259 -6.74 3.50 -33.53
C GLU A 259 -6.62 2.02 -33.10
N GLU A 260 -6.34 1.14 -34.07
CA GLU A 260 -5.99 -0.28 -33.88
C GLU A 260 -4.71 -0.43 -33.06
N GLY A 261 -4.86 -0.35 -31.74
CA GLY A 261 -3.71 -0.44 -30.83
C GLY A 261 -4.05 -0.42 -29.36
N LYS A 262 -5.33 -0.61 -28.98
CA LYS A 262 -5.81 -0.50 -27.59
C LYS A 262 -4.84 -1.17 -26.60
N SER A 263 -4.27 -0.32 -25.76
CA SER A 263 -3.69 -0.67 -24.48
C SER A 263 -4.63 -1.67 -23.79
N VAL A 264 -4.16 -2.87 -23.46
CA VAL A 264 -4.99 -3.87 -22.77
C VAL A 264 -5.29 -3.32 -21.38
N VAL A 265 -6.47 -2.76 -21.20
CA VAL A 265 -6.97 -2.29 -19.90
C VAL A 265 -7.34 -3.51 -19.05
N MET A 266 -7.24 -3.37 -17.73
CA MET A 266 -7.66 -4.41 -16.78
C MET A 266 -9.10 -4.86 -17.07
N ASN A 267 -9.32 -6.18 -17.10
CA ASN A 267 -10.63 -6.75 -17.37
C ASN A 267 -11.68 -6.30 -16.33
N GLU A 268 -12.92 -6.06 -16.77
CA GLU A 268 -14.02 -5.59 -15.91
C GLU A 268 -14.29 -6.50 -14.70
N GLU A 269 -14.15 -7.82 -14.83
CA GLU A 269 -14.34 -8.75 -13.70
C GLU A 269 -13.25 -8.57 -12.63
N LEU A 270 -12.02 -8.27 -13.05
CA LEU A 270 -10.94 -7.92 -12.12
C LEU A 270 -11.23 -6.57 -11.44
N VAL A 271 -11.74 -5.59 -12.18
CA VAL A 271 -12.18 -4.30 -11.62
C VAL A 271 -13.30 -4.51 -10.59
N LYS A 272 -14.29 -5.37 -10.88
CA LYS A 272 -15.35 -5.74 -9.93
C LYS A 272 -14.79 -6.40 -8.67
N SER A 273 -13.78 -7.27 -8.80
CA SER A 273 -13.14 -7.89 -7.63
C SER A 273 -12.48 -6.85 -6.71
N LEU A 274 -11.83 -5.83 -7.28
CA LEU A 274 -11.26 -4.70 -6.53
C LEU A 274 -12.35 -3.87 -5.84
N GLN A 275 -13.45 -3.60 -6.53
CA GLN A 275 -14.61 -2.90 -5.97
C GLN A 275 -15.19 -3.65 -4.75
N VAL A 276 -15.35 -4.97 -4.85
CA VAL A 276 -15.76 -5.83 -3.71
C VAL A 276 -14.75 -5.74 -2.58
N PHE A 277 -13.45 -5.80 -2.88
CA PHE A 277 -12.39 -5.67 -1.88
C PHE A 277 -12.43 -4.31 -1.16
N PHE A 278 -12.69 -3.21 -1.88
CA PHE A 278 -12.86 -1.89 -1.27
C PHE A 278 -14.22 -1.72 -0.59
N GLY A 279 -15.18 -2.61 -0.83
CA GLY A 279 -16.55 -2.51 -0.33
C GLY A 279 -17.33 -1.35 -0.96
N ARG A 280 -16.98 -0.97 -2.20
CA ARG A 280 -17.61 0.12 -2.96
C ARG A 280 -17.65 -0.23 -4.43
N VAL A 281 -18.73 0.15 -5.10
CA VAL A 281 -18.85 0.13 -6.57
C VAL A 281 -18.40 1.48 -7.10
N LYS A 282 -17.69 1.50 -8.25
CA LYS A 282 -17.31 2.75 -8.93
C LYS A 282 -18.59 3.50 -9.29
N ARG A 283 -18.66 4.80 -8.97
CA ARG A 283 -19.77 5.63 -9.43
C ARG A 283 -19.49 6.11 -10.85
N GLU A 284 -20.51 6.18 -11.68
CA GLU A 284 -20.45 6.85 -12.97
C GLU A 284 -20.74 8.34 -12.78
N ARG A 285 -20.20 9.18 -13.65
CA ARG A 285 -20.57 10.61 -13.68
C ARG A 285 -22.06 10.76 -14.00
N SER A 286 -22.74 11.56 -13.19
CA SER A 286 -24.13 11.97 -13.38
C SER A 286 -24.33 13.41 -12.92
N GLU A 287 -25.42 14.05 -13.35
CA GLU A 287 -25.78 15.42 -12.94
C GLU A 287 -25.89 15.57 -11.41
N ASP A 288 -26.21 14.49 -10.69
CA ASP A 288 -26.30 14.45 -9.21
C ASP A 288 -24.96 14.14 -8.50
N THR A 289 -23.93 13.74 -9.24
CA THR A 289 -22.60 13.38 -8.72
C THR A 289 -21.51 14.34 -9.16
N VAL A 290 -21.88 15.50 -9.71
CA VAL A 290 -20.97 16.62 -9.96
C VAL A 290 -20.22 16.89 -8.66
N ASP A 291 -18.89 16.85 -8.73
CA ASP A 291 -18.10 17.23 -7.57
C ASP A 291 -18.35 18.73 -7.39
N GLU A 292 -19.18 19.11 -6.42
CA GLU A 292 -19.43 20.52 -6.07
C GLU A 292 -18.11 21.27 -5.77
N ASP A 293 -17.06 20.51 -5.49
CA ASP A 293 -15.70 20.95 -5.27
C ASP A 293 -14.81 20.91 -6.53
N ALA A 294 -15.29 20.44 -7.70
CA ALA A 294 -14.49 20.46 -8.94
C ALA A 294 -14.24 21.92 -9.35
N VAL A 295 -12.98 22.32 -9.30
CA VAL A 295 -12.54 23.61 -9.85
C VAL A 295 -12.05 23.33 -11.26
N ASP A 296 -12.46 24.14 -12.23
CA ASP A 296 -11.85 24.15 -13.57
C ASP A 296 -10.33 24.21 -13.42
N GLY A 297 -9.62 23.37 -14.18
CA GLY A 297 -8.16 23.27 -14.15
C GLY A 297 -7.54 24.67 -14.23
N GLY A 298 -6.94 25.09 -13.13
CA GLY A 298 -6.31 26.40 -13.00
C GLY A 298 -4.95 26.25 -12.36
N ASP A 299 -4.00 27.06 -12.82
CA ASP A 299 -2.65 27.19 -12.28
C ASP A 299 -2.72 27.40 -10.76
N THR A 300 -2.58 26.32 -9.99
CA THR A 300 -2.28 26.43 -8.57
C THR A 300 -0.77 26.32 -8.40
N ALA A 301 -0.21 27.13 -7.51
CA ALA A 301 1.23 27.22 -7.26
C ALA A 301 1.90 25.90 -6.81
N ASP A 302 1.12 24.83 -6.59
CA ASP A 302 1.54 23.52 -6.08
C ASP A 302 1.47 22.38 -7.12
N GLY A 303 1.15 22.67 -8.38
CA GLY A 303 1.13 21.68 -9.45
C GLY A 303 -0.09 21.79 -10.37
N ASP A 304 0.11 21.38 -11.61
CA ASP A 304 -0.88 21.35 -12.68
C ASP A 304 -1.89 20.23 -12.37
N PHE A 305 -2.96 20.55 -11.62
CA PHE A 305 -4.05 19.60 -11.42
C PHE A 305 -4.83 19.50 -12.72
N LYS A 306 -4.75 18.32 -13.37
CA LYS A 306 -5.58 18.03 -14.53
C LYS A 306 -7.04 18.01 -14.07
N GLY A 307 -7.81 19.03 -14.44
CA GLY A 307 -9.24 19.09 -14.15
C GLY A 307 -9.95 17.84 -14.69
N GLY A 308 -11.01 17.39 -14.01
CA GLY A 308 -11.72 16.17 -14.36
C GLY A 308 -12.58 15.64 -13.22
N TRP A 309 -13.48 14.70 -13.52
CA TRP A 309 -14.30 14.04 -12.50
C TRP A 309 -13.46 13.06 -11.66
N PHE A 310 -13.70 13.03 -10.35
CA PHE A 310 -12.95 12.21 -9.39
C PHE A 310 -13.88 11.53 -8.37
N ASP A 311 -13.88 10.21 -8.30
CA ASP A 311 -14.68 9.46 -7.33
C ASP A 311 -14.08 9.54 -5.91
N LYS A 312 -14.37 10.63 -5.21
CA LYS A 312 -13.93 10.81 -3.82
C LYS A 312 -14.36 9.69 -2.87
N VAL A 313 -15.46 9.00 -3.17
CA VAL A 313 -15.95 7.89 -2.33
C VAL A 313 -15.10 6.64 -2.55
N MET A 314 -14.80 6.29 -3.80
CA MET A 314 -13.90 5.19 -4.12
C MET A 314 -12.48 5.45 -3.62
N TYR A 315 -11.94 6.66 -3.83
CA TYR A 315 -10.62 7.05 -3.32
C TYR A 315 -10.52 6.84 -1.80
N LYS A 316 -11.51 7.32 -1.04
CA LYS A 316 -11.54 7.13 0.42
C LYS A 316 -11.61 5.66 0.81
N ALA A 317 -12.36 4.83 0.08
CA ALA A 317 -12.45 3.40 0.33
C ALA A 317 -11.13 2.67 0.06
N ARG A 318 -10.45 3.01 -1.05
CA ARG A 318 -9.10 2.53 -1.34
C ARG A 318 -8.12 2.92 -0.24
N MET A 319 -8.11 4.19 0.17
CA MET A 319 -7.20 4.67 1.21
C MET A 319 -7.50 4.05 2.58
N ARG A 320 -8.76 3.69 2.85
CA ARG A 320 -9.14 3.06 4.12
C ARG A 320 -8.40 1.74 4.35
N ILE A 321 -8.21 0.92 3.32
CA ILE A 321 -7.41 -0.32 3.41
C ILE A 321 -5.99 -0.03 3.93
N THR A 322 -5.31 0.94 3.34
CA THR A 322 -3.95 1.31 3.73
C THR A 322 -3.87 1.88 5.14
N VAL A 323 -4.85 2.69 5.54
CA VAL A 323 -4.91 3.29 6.87
C VAL A 323 -5.16 2.23 7.95
N ASP A 324 -6.12 1.34 7.71
CA ASP A 324 -6.48 0.27 8.66
C ASP A 324 -5.29 -0.66 8.90
N MET A 325 -4.60 -1.08 7.83
CA MET A 325 -3.40 -1.92 7.95
C MET A 325 -2.31 -1.28 8.83
N LEU A 326 -2.10 0.04 8.71
CA LEU A 326 -1.10 0.73 9.53
C LEU A 326 -1.50 0.81 11.00
N LEU A 327 -2.77 1.12 11.27
CA LEU A 327 -3.30 1.22 12.63
C LEU A 327 -3.27 -0.15 13.32
N TRP A 328 -3.75 -1.20 12.67
CA TRP A 328 -3.77 -2.55 13.23
C TRP A 328 -2.37 -3.10 13.47
N GLU A 329 -1.44 -2.91 12.51
CA GLU A 329 -0.04 -3.30 12.71
C GLU A 329 0.58 -2.54 13.89
N ALA A 330 0.41 -1.22 13.96
CA ALA A 330 0.97 -0.42 15.05
C ALA A 330 0.43 -0.86 16.43
N SER A 331 -0.87 -1.11 16.50
CA SER A 331 -1.56 -1.60 17.70
C SER A 331 -1.02 -2.96 18.14
N SER A 332 -0.96 -3.93 17.21
CA SER A 332 -0.42 -5.29 17.44
C SER A 332 1.01 -5.26 17.95
N ARG A 333 1.85 -4.38 17.40
CA ARG A 333 3.26 -4.24 17.83
C ARG A 333 3.39 -3.62 19.21
N ALA A 334 2.64 -2.59 19.49
CA ALA A 334 2.62 -1.96 20.81
C ALA A 334 2.15 -2.94 21.88
N GLN A 335 1.13 -3.74 21.58
CA GLN A 335 0.65 -4.80 22.48
C GLN A 335 1.73 -5.86 22.76
N LYS A 336 2.40 -6.36 21.71
CA LYS A 336 3.53 -7.30 21.85
C LYS A 336 4.70 -6.69 22.65
N ALA A 337 4.96 -5.40 22.48
CA ALA A 337 5.99 -4.66 23.21
C ALA A 337 5.53 -4.20 24.61
N LYS A 338 4.27 -4.46 25.00
CA LYS A 338 3.66 -4.04 26.27
C LYS A 338 3.83 -2.54 26.54
N THR A 339 3.70 -1.73 25.50
CA THR A 339 3.72 -0.27 25.55
C THR A 339 2.64 0.30 24.63
N SER A 340 2.56 1.63 24.48
CA SER A 340 1.73 2.25 23.46
C SER A 340 2.52 2.62 22.21
N ALA A 341 1.86 2.71 21.05
CA ALA A 341 2.48 3.11 19.79
C ALA A 341 2.47 4.63 19.60
N TYR A 342 3.59 5.14 19.08
CA TYR A 342 3.71 6.42 18.42
C TYR A 342 3.72 6.20 16.91
N VAL A 343 2.62 6.51 16.23
CA VAL A 343 2.45 6.28 14.80
C VAL A 343 2.81 7.54 14.02
N HIS A 344 3.91 7.51 13.27
CA HIS A 344 4.32 8.56 12.35
C HIS A 344 3.78 8.25 10.95
N VAL A 345 2.93 9.14 10.44
CA VAL A 345 2.18 9.01 9.19
C VAL A 345 2.81 9.88 8.11
N ALA A 346 3.25 9.24 7.02
CA ALA A 346 3.62 9.91 5.79
C ALA A 346 2.41 10.13 4.87
N GLY A 347 2.50 11.10 3.95
CA GLY A 347 1.48 11.29 2.92
C GLY A 347 1.61 10.25 1.81
N PHE A 348 0.61 9.38 1.63
CA PHE A 348 0.64 8.34 0.61
C PHE A 348 -0.12 8.80 -0.65
N GLY A 349 0.55 8.86 -1.80
CA GLY A 349 -0.07 9.29 -3.07
C GLY A 349 -0.48 10.77 -3.12
N LEU A 350 0.05 11.61 -2.23
CA LEU A 350 -0.28 13.04 -2.13
C LEU A 350 0.76 13.96 -2.76
N GLY A 351 1.81 13.39 -3.37
CA GLY A 351 2.86 14.09 -4.10
C GLY A 351 2.55 14.13 -5.59
N VAL A 352 3.50 13.69 -6.42
CA VAL A 352 3.37 13.65 -7.89
C VAL A 352 2.20 12.80 -8.40
N TRP A 353 1.64 11.92 -7.55
CA TRP A 353 0.44 11.15 -7.87
C TRP A 353 -0.87 11.86 -7.51
N ALA A 354 -0.86 13.07 -6.95
CA ALA A 354 -2.09 13.77 -6.61
C ALA A 354 -2.76 14.33 -7.88
N MET A 355 -4.05 14.06 -8.05
CA MET A 355 -4.85 14.56 -9.19
C MET A 355 -5.87 15.62 -8.79
N HIS A 356 -6.24 15.68 -7.51
CA HIS A 356 -7.28 16.58 -7.04
C HIS A 356 -6.81 17.43 -5.86
N HIS A 357 -7.12 18.73 -5.86
CA HIS A 357 -6.70 19.66 -4.80
C HIS A 357 -7.27 19.30 -3.41
N ASN A 358 -8.43 18.63 -3.37
CA ASN A 358 -9.03 18.11 -2.12
C ASN A 358 -8.56 16.71 -1.70
N GLN A 359 -7.68 16.04 -2.47
CA GLN A 359 -7.23 14.69 -2.17
C GLN A 359 -6.58 14.57 -0.78
N MET A 360 -5.86 15.61 -0.35
CA MET A 360 -5.31 15.74 1.01
C MET A 360 -6.41 15.75 2.08
N ARG A 361 -7.47 16.55 1.88
CA ARG A 361 -8.59 16.62 2.81
C ARG A 361 -9.25 15.25 2.97
N TRP A 362 -9.52 14.58 1.85
CA TRP A 362 -10.13 13.27 1.86
C TRP A 362 -9.25 12.21 2.50
N PHE A 363 -7.93 12.27 2.29
CA PHE A 363 -6.97 11.42 3.00
C PHE A 363 -7.08 11.59 4.52
N LEU A 364 -7.08 12.84 5.02
CA LEU A 364 -7.24 13.13 6.45
C LEU A 364 -8.61 12.73 7.00
N GLU A 365 -9.66 12.84 6.19
CA GLU A 365 -11.00 12.35 6.55
C GLU A 365 -11.01 10.83 6.75
N VAL A 366 -10.31 10.06 5.91
CA VAL A 366 -10.17 8.61 6.09
C VAL A 366 -9.49 8.29 7.42
N TRP A 367 -8.38 8.98 7.74
CA TRP A 367 -7.71 8.84 9.03
C TRP A 367 -8.65 9.16 10.21
N GLY A 368 -9.37 10.28 10.13
CA GLY A 368 -10.34 10.63 11.15
C GLY A 368 -11.44 9.58 11.29
N VAL A 369 -11.91 8.97 10.20
CA VAL A 369 -12.93 7.91 10.26
C VAL A 369 -12.36 6.64 10.87
N ALA A 370 -11.17 6.19 10.45
CA ALA A 370 -10.52 5.01 10.98
C ALA A 370 -10.27 5.16 12.49
N ILE A 371 -9.65 6.26 12.93
CA ILE A 371 -9.43 6.56 14.36
C ILE A 371 -10.75 6.56 15.15
N GLY A 372 -11.82 7.07 14.57
CA GLY A 372 -13.13 7.11 15.23
C GLY A 372 -13.83 5.74 15.33
N GLN A 373 -13.65 4.86 14.36
CA GLN A 373 -14.42 3.62 14.19
C GLN A 373 -13.70 2.35 14.69
N GLU A 374 -12.38 2.34 14.59
CA GLU A 374 -11.56 1.21 15.03
C GLU A 374 -11.41 1.22 16.56
N ASP A 375 -11.19 0.03 17.11
CA ASP A 375 -10.57 -0.08 18.42
C ASP A 375 -9.05 -0.02 18.23
N LEU A 376 -8.50 1.13 18.61
CA LEU A 376 -7.11 1.46 18.37
C LEU A 376 -6.16 0.71 19.32
N GLY A 377 -6.68 -0.01 20.32
CA GLY A 377 -5.88 -0.72 21.31
C GLY A 377 -4.83 0.21 21.93
N PRO A 378 -3.57 -0.21 22.09
CA PRO A 378 -2.53 0.60 22.70
C PRO A 378 -1.91 1.64 21.75
N ILE A 379 -2.67 2.36 20.94
CA ILE A 379 -2.15 3.53 20.21
C ILE A 379 -2.20 4.76 21.11
N GLY A 380 -1.04 5.38 21.37
CA GLY A 380 -0.95 6.57 22.23
C GLY A 380 -0.88 7.87 21.44
N THR A 381 -0.29 7.86 20.24
CA THR A 381 -0.10 9.07 19.43
C THR A 381 -0.16 8.73 17.94
N VAL A 382 -0.83 9.59 17.18
CA VAL A 382 -0.82 9.59 15.71
C VAL A 382 -0.31 10.96 15.25
N GLU A 383 0.86 10.98 14.63
CA GLU A 383 1.52 12.18 14.09
C GLU A 383 1.47 12.18 12.57
N SER A 384 0.69 13.08 11.99
CA SER A 384 0.70 13.39 10.55
C SER A 384 1.82 14.37 10.23
N ALA A 385 2.97 13.84 9.79
CA ALA A 385 4.18 14.63 9.60
C ALA A 385 4.38 15.07 8.15
N HIS A 386 4.76 16.33 7.92
CA HIS A 386 4.93 16.95 6.61
C HIS A 386 3.68 16.97 5.71
N ILE A 387 2.53 16.53 6.24
CA ILE A 387 1.24 16.52 5.56
C ILE A 387 0.58 17.91 5.61
N LEU A 388 0.86 18.71 6.64
CA LEU A 388 0.43 20.11 6.78
C LEU A 388 1.64 21.00 7.08
N ARG A 389 1.88 22.04 6.27
CA ARG A 389 2.84 23.12 6.58
C ARG A 389 2.08 24.35 7.06
N ASP A 390 2.54 24.97 8.15
CA ASP A 390 2.02 26.26 8.59
C ASP A 390 2.56 27.38 7.68
N GLY A 391 1.69 28.23 7.10
CA GLY A 391 2.10 29.34 6.23
C GLY A 391 0.95 30.08 5.53
N GLU A 392 1.26 31.22 4.90
CA GLU A 392 0.34 31.98 4.03
C GLU A 392 0.64 31.75 2.55
N GLY A 393 -0.38 31.39 1.75
CA GLY A 393 -0.32 31.21 0.30
C GLY A 393 -1.59 30.52 -0.26
N PRO A 394 -1.83 30.59 -1.58
CA PRO A 394 -2.89 29.79 -2.24
C PRO A 394 -2.56 28.30 -2.06
N GLY A 395 -3.53 27.52 -1.58
CA GLY A 395 -3.28 26.21 -0.95
C GLY A 395 -3.40 26.21 0.58
N LYS A 396 -3.89 27.30 1.20
CA LYS A 396 -4.31 27.35 2.62
C LYS A 396 -5.33 26.25 2.91
N ARG A 397 -4.85 25.12 3.42
CA ARG A 397 -5.63 23.95 3.86
C ARG A 397 -6.14 24.22 5.29
N THR A 398 -7.46 24.19 5.46
CA THR A 398 -8.19 24.88 6.53
C THR A 398 -7.95 24.35 7.96
N VAL A 399 -8.27 25.18 8.96
CA VAL A 399 -8.41 24.82 10.39
C VAL A 399 -9.23 23.54 10.59
N ASP A 400 -10.19 23.27 9.70
CA ASP A 400 -11.06 22.10 9.74
C ASP A 400 -10.30 20.79 9.49
N GLN A 401 -9.24 20.79 8.67
CA GLN A 401 -8.45 19.58 8.39
C GLN A 401 -7.67 19.11 9.62
N LYS A 402 -7.08 20.05 10.38
CA LYS A 402 -6.43 19.74 11.67
C LYS A 402 -7.46 19.24 12.69
N ARG A 403 -8.65 19.85 12.73
CA ARG A 403 -9.73 19.45 13.64
C ARG A 403 -10.19 18.01 13.42
N ILE A 404 -10.25 17.51 12.19
CA ILE A 404 -10.77 16.17 11.89
C ILE A 404 -9.99 15.08 12.64
N ILE A 405 -8.66 15.13 12.60
CA ILE A 405 -7.82 14.14 13.30
C ILE A 405 -7.75 14.48 14.78
N THR A 406 -7.36 15.71 15.14
CA THR A 406 -7.12 16.08 16.55
C THR A 406 -8.35 15.86 17.43
N LEU A 407 -9.57 16.20 16.96
CA LEU A 407 -10.79 16.01 17.76
C LEU A 407 -11.20 14.53 17.87
N ARG A 408 -10.99 13.74 16.82
CA ARG A 408 -11.38 12.32 16.82
C ARG A 408 -10.38 11.48 17.60
N SER A 409 -9.08 11.78 17.49
CA SER A 409 -8.03 11.19 18.33
C SER A 409 -8.28 11.52 19.80
N ALA A 410 -8.54 12.78 20.14
CA ALA A 410 -8.79 13.19 21.52
C ALA A 410 -9.99 12.44 22.15
N LYS A 411 -11.08 12.21 21.39
CA LYS A 411 -12.23 11.42 21.86
C LYS A 411 -11.89 9.96 22.18
N LYS A 412 -10.81 9.44 21.63
CA LYS A 412 -10.31 8.08 21.86
C LYS A 412 -9.13 8.03 22.85
N GLY A 413 -8.78 9.17 23.47
CA GLY A 413 -7.60 9.26 24.33
C GLY A 413 -6.26 9.18 23.57
N VAL A 414 -6.30 9.37 22.24
CA VAL A 414 -5.12 9.37 21.37
C VAL A 414 -4.67 10.80 21.11
N ASP A 415 -3.37 11.07 21.19
CA ASP A 415 -2.83 12.38 20.83
C ASP A 415 -2.70 12.51 19.29
N GLY A 416 -3.43 13.46 18.69
CA GLY A 416 -3.43 13.71 17.25
C GLY A 416 -2.59 14.93 16.90
N ILE A 417 -1.42 14.71 16.31
CA ILE A 417 -0.38 15.73 16.10
C ILE A 417 -0.18 15.99 14.60
N PHE A 418 0.03 17.26 14.24
CA PHE A 418 0.56 17.66 12.95
C PHE A 418 1.89 18.36 13.15
N SER A 419 2.92 17.98 12.37
CA SER A 419 4.25 18.56 12.54
C SER A 419 5.09 18.45 11.27
N GLY A 420 6.26 19.11 11.26
CA GLY A 420 7.34 18.86 10.30
C GLY A 420 8.42 17.92 10.85
N ARG A 421 8.07 16.98 11.73
CA ARG A 421 9.03 16.09 12.39
C ARG A 421 9.56 15.04 11.40
N SER A 422 10.89 14.93 11.34
CA SER A 422 11.56 13.84 10.63
C SER A 422 11.20 12.48 11.26
N PRO A 423 11.02 11.41 10.45
CA PRO A 423 10.40 10.17 10.93
C PRO A 423 11.07 9.53 12.15
N ALA A 424 12.40 9.50 12.18
CA ALA A 424 13.18 8.94 13.29
C ALA A 424 13.65 9.97 14.32
N LYS A 425 13.19 11.23 14.32
CA LYS A 425 13.64 12.21 15.34
C LYS A 425 13.34 11.70 16.76
N LYS A 426 14.26 11.85 17.71
CA LYS A 426 14.07 11.37 19.09
C LYS A 426 12.72 11.83 19.67
N LEU A 427 11.97 10.91 20.26
CA LEU A 427 10.73 11.22 20.98
C LEU A 427 11.07 11.98 22.28
N SER A 428 10.14 12.81 22.76
CA SER A 428 10.35 13.67 23.92
C SER A 428 9.19 13.57 24.91
N GLY A 429 9.42 14.01 26.15
CA GLY A 429 8.43 13.95 27.22
C GLY A 429 7.92 12.52 27.47
N ASP A 430 6.62 12.38 27.67
CA ASP A 430 5.97 11.08 27.93
C ASP A 430 5.98 10.15 26.71
N LYS A 431 6.11 10.71 25.50
CA LYS A 431 6.14 9.94 24.25
C LYS A 431 7.41 9.07 24.12
N ARG A 432 8.47 9.34 24.90
CA ARG A 432 9.70 8.51 24.94
C ARG A 432 9.45 7.05 25.32
N LYS A 433 8.34 6.76 26.02
CA LYS A 433 7.98 5.40 26.44
C LYS A 433 7.27 4.62 25.33
N GLN A 434 6.81 5.31 24.28
CA GLN A 434 6.03 4.70 23.21
C GLN A 434 6.94 4.01 22.19
N LEU A 435 6.43 2.95 21.56
CA LEU A 435 7.06 2.30 20.42
C LEU A 435 6.90 3.17 19.18
N LEU A 436 8.02 3.61 18.60
CA LEU A 436 8.00 4.33 17.33
C LEU A 436 7.61 3.38 16.17
N VAL A 437 6.51 3.69 15.49
CA VAL A 437 6.07 3.06 14.25
C VAL A 437 6.04 4.13 13.16
N VAL A 438 6.96 4.04 12.21
CA VAL A 438 7.10 4.97 11.08
C VAL A 438 6.48 4.35 9.84
N SER A 439 5.75 5.16 9.08
CA SER A 439 5.36 4.80 7.72
C SER A 439 6.14 5.58 6.67
N TYR A 440 6.33 4.97 5.50
CA TYR A 440 6.83 5.65 4.31
C TYR A 440 5.92 5.34 3.12
N ALA A 441 5.79 6.31 2.21
CA ALA A 441 5.15 6.07 0.92
C ALA A 441 6.08 5.15 0.13
N TRP A 442 5.55 4.02 -0.33
CA TRP A 442 6.23 3.05 -1.17
C TRP A 442 5.53 2.95 -2.53
N ASP A 443 6.22 2.39 -3.52
CA ASP A 443 5.72 2.16 -4.87
C ASP A 443 5.22 0.71 -5.06
N GLY A 444 4.13 0.57 -5.81
CA GLY A 444 3.46 -0.72 -6.03
C GLY A 444 4.25 -1.74 -6.85
N ASP A 445 5.23 -1.29 -7.63
CA ASP A 445 6.07 -2.13 -8.50
C ASP A 445 7.55 -1.76 -8.45
N SER A 446 8.09 -1.44 -7.27
CA SER A 446 9.53 -1.32 -7.10
C SER A 446 10.02 -1.99 -5.83
N PHE A 447 11.31 -2.31 -5.80
CA PHE A 447 11.98 -2.68 -4.55
C PHE A 447 11.92 -1.51 -3.56
N PRO A 448 11.85 -1.79 -2.25
CA PRO A 448 11.89 -0.76 -1.21
C PRO A 448 13.06 0.20 -1.44
N GLY A 449 12.73 1.50 -1.45
CA GLY A 449 13.69 2.57 -1.73
C GLY A 449 13.65 3.12 -3.16
N ASN A 450 13.08 2.39 -4.13
CA ASN A 450 12.85 2.83 -5.50
C ASN A 450 14.06 3.59 -6.09
N GLU A 451 14.00 4.92 -6.19
CA GLU A 451 15.05 5.78 -6.75
C GLU A 451 16.41 5.67 -6.03
N TYR A 452 16.42 5.09 -4.82
CA TYR A 452 17.62 4.67 -4.09
C TYR A 452 18.54 3.79 -4.94
N TRP A 453 17.95 2.86 -5.69
CA TRP A 453 18.66 1.93 -6.57
C TRP A 453 19.21 2.61 -7.83
N ALA A 454 18.73 3.81 -8.14
CA ALA A 454 19.28 4.70 -9.17
C ALA A 454 20.24 5.77 -8.59
N GLY A 455 20.61 5.66 -7.31
CA GLY A 455 21.52 6.61 -6.64
C GLY A 455 20.89 7.94 -6.23
N LYS A 456 19.56 8.10 -6.35
CA LYS A 456 18.86 9.34 -6.00
C LYS A 456 18.39 9.32 -4.54
N LEU A 457 19.30 9.57 -3.62
CA LEU A 457 19.10 9.34 -2.16
C LEU A 457 18.11 10.28 -1.45
N GLN A 458 17.65 11.33 -2.12
CA GLN A 458 16.81 12.38 -1.53
C GLN A 458 15.67 12.81 -2.46
N ALA A 459 15.34 12.00 -3.48
CA ALA A 459 14.36 12.37 -4.49
C ALA A 459 12.93 12.40 -3.95
N SER A 460 12.63 11.50 -3.02
CA SER A 460 11.29 11.27 -2.47
C SER A 460 11.36 10.59 -1.09
N GLY A 461 10.21 10.16 -0.56
CA GLY A 461 10.12 9.44 0.71
C GLY A 461 10.78 8.06 0.68
N ASP A 462 10.69 7.34 -0.43
CA ASP A 462 11.29 6.02 -0.65
C ASP A 462 12.81 5.97 -0.43
N PRO A 463 13.63 6.73 -1.17
CA PRO A 463 15.07 6.67 -1.02
C PRO A 463 15.51 7.25 0.32
N ALA A 464 14.76 8.21 0.87
CA ALA A 464 14.99 8.69 2.22
C ALA A 464 14.79 7.55 3.22
N ALA A 465 13.69 6.79 3.12
CA ALA A 465 13.40 5.62 3.95
C ALA A 465 14.49 4.55 3.83
N ALA A 466 14.95 4.21 2.62
CA ALA A 466 16.05 3.25 2.43
C ALA A 466 17.39 3.76 2.96
N CYS A 467 17.67 5.05 2.83
CA CYS A 467 18.84 5.66 3.45
C CYS A 467 18.72 5.74 4.98
N MET A 468 17.49 5.73 5.50
CA MET A 468 17.16 5.82 6.91
C MET A 468 16.68 4.53 7.57
N SER A 469 16.83 3.40 6.89
CA SER A 469 16.44 2.12 7.45
C SER A 469 17.18 0.95 6.85
N THR A 470 16.85 -0.24 7.35
CA THR A 470 17.33 -1.52 6.82
C THR A 470 16.40 -2.09 5.75
N ILE A 471 15.42 -1.32 5.23
CA ILE A 471 14.43 -1.85 4.27
C ILE A 471 15.07 -2.31 2.96
N GLY A 472 16.15 -1.67 2.51
CA GLY A 472 16.86 -2.07 1.28
C GLY A 472 17.44 -3.47 1.37
N GLU A 473 17.79 -3.92 2.59
CA GLU A 473 18.30 -5.25 2.85
C GLU A 473 17.24 -6.24 3.36
N LEU A 474 16.47 -5.87 4.38
CA LEU A 474 15.58 -6.80 5.07
C LEU A 474 14.26 -7.06 4.34
N HIS A 475 13.77 -6.10 3.55
CA HIS A 475 12.58 -6.29 2.71
C HIS A 475 12.95 -6.75 1.30
N SER A 476 14.23 -6.97 1.03
CA SER A 476 14.69 -7.50 -0.24
C SER A 476 14.58 -9.02 -0.21
N PRO A 477 13.78 -9.65 -1.09
CA PRO A 477 13.69 -11.11 -1.16
C PRO A 477 14.97 -11.76 -1.69
N ILE A 478 15.84 -10.98 -2.34
CA ILE A 478 17.18 -11.44 -2.75
C ILE A 478 18.06 -11.59 -1.51
N ILE A 479 18.04 -10.60 -0.62
CA ILE A 479 18.91 -10.56 0.56
C ILE A 479 18.32 -11.36 1.72
N ASN A 480 17.03 -11.22 2.03
CA ASN A 480 16.30 -11.94 3.07
C ASN A 480 15.29 -12.92 2.44
N PRO A 481 15.73 -14.10 1.94
CA PRO A 481 14.86 -14.99 1.17
C PRO A 481 13.63 -15.48 1.95
N GLY A 482 13.77 -15.71 3.26
CA GLY A 482 12.63 -16.13 4.09
C GLY A 482 11.56 -15.05 4.27
N PHE A 483 11.81 -13.81 3.83
CA PHE A 483 10.81 -12.72 3.87
C PHE A 483 9.53 -13.10 3.13
N LEU A 484 9.69 -13.82 2.02
CA LEU A 484 8.57 -14.24 1.17
C LEU A 484 7.65 -15.28 1.82
N ASP A 485 8.15 -16.00 2.84
CA ASP A 485 7.38 -17.02 3.56
C ASP A 485 6.61 -16.42 4.75
N ARG A 486 6.88 -15.17 5.11
CA ARG A 486 6.29 -14.52 6.27
C ARG A 486 5.26 -13.50 5.80
N ILE A 487 4.01 -13.98 5.68
CA ILE A 487 2.84 -13.18 5.32
C ILE A 487 1.91 -13.15 6.53
N GLU A 488 1.56 -11.96 7.01
CA GLU A 488 0.60 -11.74 8.09
C GLU A 488 -0.66 -11.05 7.57
N LEU A 489 -1.82 -11.56 8.00
CA LEU A 489 -3.11 -10.93 7.78
C LEU A 489 -3.37 -9.91 8.89
N GLU A 490 -3.64 -8.67 8.51
CA GLU A 490 -4.02 -7.61 9.44
C GLU A 490 -5.55 -7.51 9.54
N GLU A 491 -6.02 -7.55 10.79
CA GLU A 491 -7.43 -7.40 11.18
C GLU A 491 -7.55 -6.65 12.51
N ASP A 492 -8.75 -6.14 12.80
CA ASP A 492 -9.08 -5.56 14.10
C ASP A 492 -9.14 -6.67 15.17
N THR A 493 -7.98 -6.95 15.77
CA THR A 493 -7.82 -7.94 16.84
C THR A 493 -8.55 -7.57 18.13
N ASN A 494 -8.85 -6.29 18.36
CA ASN A 494 -9.51 -5.82 19.58
C ASN A 494 -11.04 -6.02 19.53
N ARG A 495 -11.63 -6.12 18.33
CA ARG A 495 -13.05 -6.48 18.17
C ARG A 495 -13.36 -7.94 18.55
N GLN A 496 -12.40 -8.85 18.47
CA GLN A 496 -12.63 -10.26 18.84
C GLN A 496 -12.79 -10.43 20.35
N ASP A 497 -12.09 -9.64 21.17
CA ASP A 497 -12.15 -9.72 22.65
C ASP A 497 -13.40 -9.07 23.27
N SER A 498 -14.12 -8.22 22.51
CA SER A 498 -15.37 -7.58 22.95
C SER A 498 -16.64 -8.36 22.59
N GLY A 499 -16.52 -9.46 21.83
CA GLY A 499 -17.60 -10.39 21.50
C GLY A 499 -17.69 -11.53 22.51
N GLY A 500 -18.53 -11.38 23.54
CA GLY A 500 -18.73 -12.38 24.59
C GLY A 500 -19.07 -13.79 24.07
N GLY A 501 -18.20 -14.75 24.43
CA GLY A 501 -18.50 -16.12 24.84
C GLY A 501 -19.55 -16.94 24.09
N THR A 502 -19.09 -17.84 23.21
CA THR A 502 -19.52 -19.26 23.22
C THR A 502 -18.32 -20.15 22.86
N GLY A 503 -17.38 -20.28 23.81
CA GLY A 503 -16.29 -21.24 23.70
C GLY A 503 -16.80 -22.65 23.96
N LEU A 504 -17.02 -23.44 22.90
CA LEU A 504 -17.04 -24.90 22.99
C LEU A 504 -15.59 -25.40 23.09
N SER A 505 -15.10 -25.43 24.33
CA SER A 505 -13.86 -26.10 24.72
C SER A 505 -14.05 -27.62 24.58
N GLN A 506 -13.49 -28.22 23.53
CA GLN A 506 -13.24 -29.66 23.52
C GLN A 506 -12.02 -29.95 24.40
N ARG A 507 -12.27 -30.32 25.65
CA ARG A 507 -11.28 -31.02 26.48
C ARG A 507 -11.28 -32.50 26.09
N SER A 508 -10.18 -32.95 25.48
CA SER A 508 -9.85 -34.37 25.46
C SER A 508 -9.58 -34.83 26.90
N ARG A 509 -10.40 -35.72 27.43
CA ARG A 509 -10.04 -36.53 28.60
C ARG A 509 -9.54 -37.88 28.11
N ALA A 510 -8.29 -38.17 28.43
CA ALA A 510 -7.76 -39.51 28.49
C ALA A 510 -8.45 -40.27 29.64
N THR A 511 -9.01 -41.42 29.30
CA THR A 511 -8.96 -42.71 30.03
C THR A 511 -9.31 -43.79 29.04
#